data_AF-A0A7D5RXW6-F1
#
_entry.id   AF-A0A7D5RXW6-F1
#
_cell.length_a   1.000
_cell.length_b   1.000
_cell.length_c   1.000
_cell.angle_alpha   90.00
_cell.angle_beta   90.00
_cell.angle_gamma   90.00
#
_symmetry.space_group_name_H-M   'P 1'
#
loop_
_entity.id
_entity.type
_entity.pdbx_description
1 polymer ?
#
loop_
_entity_poly.entity_id
_entity_poly.type
_entity_poly.pdbx_seq_one_letter_code
_entity_poly.pdbx_strand_id
1 'polypeptide(L)' 'MNFTLITGASSGIGEEFVRQYAKKGHSLVITARNEEKLQIKY' A
#
# COMPACT_ATOMS: atom_id res chain seq x y z
N MET A 1 -13.04 -12.37 -0.19
CA MET A 1 -11.92 -11.63 0.42
C MET A 1 -10.82 -11.56 -0.62
N ASN A 2 -10.44 -10.36 -1.05
CA ASN A 2 -9.47 -10.18 -2.14
C ASN A 2 -8.17 -9.62 -1.59
N PHE A 3 -7.05 -10.25 -1.96
CA PHE A 3 -5.72 -9.73 -1.67
C PHE A 3 -5.23 -8.83 -2.79
N THR A 4 -4.50 -7.77 -2.45
CA THR A 4 -3.90 -6.86 -3.43
C THR A 4 -2.45 -6.60 -3.06
N LEU A 5 -1.54 -6.99 -3.96
CA LEU A 5 -0.11 -6.73 -3.84
C LEU A 5 0.23 -5.39 -4.51
N ILE A 6 0.82 -4.47 -3.76
CA ILE A 6 1.26 -3.17 -4.29
C ILE A 6 2.76 -3.03 -4.04
N THR A 7 3.53 -2.92 -5.13
CA THR A 7 4.98 -2.67 -5.09
C THR A 7 5.27 -1.19 -5.27
N GLY A 8 6.30 -0.67 -4.60
CA GLY A 8 6.61 0.75 -4.62
C GLY A 8 5.60 1.59 -3.82
N ALA A 9 5.05 1.02 -2.74
CA ALA A 9 3.94 1.59 -1.99
C ALA A 9 4.30 2.78 -1.07
N SER A 10 5.58 3.16 -1.00
CA SER A 10 6.09 4.14 -0.03
C SER A 10 5.88 5.62 -0.43
N SER A 11 5.35 5.89 -1.63
CA SER A 11 5.09 7.26 -2.10
C SER A 11 4.33 7.29 -3.43
N GLY A 12 3.73 8.44 -3.76
CA GLY A 12 3.18 8.71 -5.09
C GLY A 12 2.01 7.79 -5.44
N ILE A 13 1.98 7.27 -6.67
CA ILE A 13 0.87 6.44 -7.16
C ILE A 13 0.73 5.14 -6.35
N GLY A 14 1.85 4.53 -5.95
CA GLY A 14 1.82 3.31 -5.14
C GLY A 14 1.13 3.53 -3.80
N GLU A 15 1.42 4.64 -3.11
CA GLU A 15 0.75 5.03 -1.86
C GLU A 15 -0.74 5.29 -2.08
N GLU A 16 -1.11 6.01 -3.14
CA GLU A 16 -2.52 6.30 -3.42
C GLU A 16 -3.32 5.02 -3.70
N PHE A 17 -2.73 4.03 -4.38
CA PHE A 17 -3.38 2.72 -4.53
C PHE A 17 -3.60 2.03 -3.19
N VAL A 18 -2.64 2.08 -2.26
CA VAL A 18 -2.85 1.52 -0.92
C VAL A 18 -4.06 2.18 -0.25
N ARG A 19 -4.14 3.52 -0.27
CA ARG A 19 -5.28 4.27 0.29
C ARG A 19 -6.60 3.88 -0.35
N GLN A 20 -6.65 3.78 -1.68
CA GLN A 20 -7.89 3.47 -2.42
C GLN A 20 -8.37 2.03 -2.18
N TYR A 21 -7.47 1.06 -2.19
CA TYR A 21 -7.83 -0.34 -1.99
C TYR A 21 -8.12 -0.66 -0.52
N ALA A 22 -7.45 0.02 0.43
CA ALA A 22 -7.79 -0.07 1.85
C ALA A 22 -9.22 0.40 2.10
N LYS A 23 -9.62 1.55 1.53
CA LYS A 23 -10.99 2.08 1.61
C LYS A 23 -12.04 1.15 1.00
N LYS A 24 -11.66 0.31 0.03
CA LYS A 24 -12.53 -0.70 -0.58
C LYS A 24 -12.57 -2.01 0.21
N GLY A 25 -11.87 -2.13 1.34
CA GLY A 25 -11.87 -3.30 2.21
C GLY A 25 -11.00 -4.46 1.70
N HIS A 26 -10.00 -4.19 0.86
CA HIS A 26 -9.07 -5.21 0.40
C HIS A 26 -8.05 -5.56 1.49
N SER A 27 -7.61 -6.82 1.50
CA SER A 27 -6.45 -7.23 2.30
C SER A 27 -5.18 -6.88 1.53
N LEU A 28 -4.37 -5.95 2.05
CA LEU A 28 -3.23 -5.41 1.31
C LEU A 28 -1.92 -6.08 1.71
N VAL A 29 -1.10 -6.38 0.71
CA VAL A 29 0.32 -6.73 0.88
C VAL A 29 1.10 -5.66 0.15
N ILE A 30 2.01 -4.97 0.84
CA ILE A 30 2.72 -3.83 0.26
C ILE A 30 4.23 -4.01 0.39
N THR A 31 4.97 -3.51 -0.60
CA THR A 31 6.44 -3.55 -0.58
C THR A 31 7.02 -2.21 -1.06
N ALA A 32 8.17 -1.84 -0.52
CA ALA A 32 9.00 -0.75 -1.00
C ALA A 32 10.45 -0.94 -0.54
N ARG A 33 11.38 -0.21 -1.16
CA ARG A 33 12.82 -0.31 -0.89
C ARG A 33 13.29 0.45 0.36
N ASN A 34 12.49 1.40 0.85
CA ASN A 34 12.84 2.23 2.00
C ASN A 34 11.83 1.95 3.10
N GLU A 35 12.28 1.33 4.18
CA GLU A 35 11.45 0.90 5.30
C GLU A 35 10.83 2.08 6.04
N GLU A 36 11.60 3.13 6.32
CA GLU A 36 11.10 4.33 7.03
C GLU A 36 9.92 4.97 6.30
N LYS A 37 10.00 5.06 4.96
CA LYS A 37 8.89 5.56 4.14
C LYS A 37 7.75 4.57 3.97
N LEU A 38 7.96 3.28 4.21
CA LEU A 38 6.92 2.24 4.11
C LEU A 38 6.09 2.11 5.38
N GLN A 39 6.59 2.62 6.52
CA GLN A 39 5.86 2.76 7.79
C GLN A 39 4.74 3.81 7.69
N ILE A 40 3.93 3.74 6.65
CA ILE A 40 2.77 4.58 6.43
C ILE A 40 1.67 4.04 7.34
N LYS A 41 1.27 4.86 8.32
CA LYS A 41 0.12 4.57 9.18
C LYS A 41 -1.15 4.76 8.36
N TYR A 42 -1.72 3.66 7.86
CA TYR A 42 -3.05 3.62 7.24
C TYR A 42 -4.11 3.26 8.28
#